data_AF-A0A5C2FMH4-F1
#
_entry.id   AF-A0A5C2FMH4-F1
#
_cell.length_a   1.000
_cell.length_b   1.000
_cell.length_c   1.000
_cell.angle_alpha   90.00
_cell.angle_beta   90.00
_cell.angle_gamma   90.00
#
_symmetry.space_group_name_H-M   'P 1'
#
loop_
_entity.id
_entity.type
_entity.pdbx_description
1 polymer ?
#
loop_
_entity_poly.entity_id
_entity_poly.type
_entity_poly.pdbx_seq_one_letter_code
_entity_poly.pdbx_strand_id
1 'polypeptide(L)'
;MYEGAVQELIDELGRLPGIGPKSAQRIAFHILDADAEDMTRLAASIQLVKEKVKFCEICFNISEQDTCAICRDERRDGTKICIVEESKDVLAIERTRAFSGKYHVLGGSINPLAGIGPEQLHIRELVTRLADDSITELILATDPNLEGEATAVYLVRALAPLGIRITRLASGLPVGGDLEYADEVTLARAFEGRRSAGRTAPGPARLKAEKQESEQEAPQAEAGDAAEKPKAQLSEPRLLRVAGETGEASSHPVVPEMDSRRSH
;
A
#
# COMPACT_ATOMS: atom_id res chain seq x y z
N MET A 1 -41.79 4.49 -29.25
CA MET A 1 -40.51 3.80 -29.48
C MET A 1 -39.80 4.65 -30.51
N TYR A 2 -38.62 5.18 -30.20
CA TYR A 2 -37.89 5.99 -31.19
C TYR A 2 -37.31 5.04 -32.25
N GLU A 3 -37.15 5.52 -33.47
CA GLU A 3 -36.58 4.72 -34.57
C GLU A 3 -35.30 5.37 -35.08
N GLY A 4 -34.35 4.53 -35.52
CA GLY A 4 -33.07 4.96 -36.07
C GLY A 4 -32.13 5.59 -35.05
N ALA A 5 -31.37 6.60 -35.49
CA ALA A 5 -30.23 7.16 -34.76
C ALA A 5 -30.52 7.64 -33.33
N VAL A 6 -31.76 8.09 -33.06
CA VAL A 6 -32.15 8.54 -31.71
C VAL A 6 -32.23 7.37 -30.74
N GLN A 7 -32.76 6.22 -31.16
CA GLN A 7 -32.86 5.04 -30.29
C GLN A 7 -31.47 4.45 -30.02
N GLU A 8 -30.62 4.38 -31.03
CA GLU A 8 -29.23 3.91 -30.89
C GLU A 8 -28.44 4.76 -29.89
N LEU A 9 -28.58 6.10 -29.96
CA LEU A 9 -27.94 7.01 -29.00
C LEU A 9 -28.44 6.79 -27.57
N ILE A 10 -29.75 6.59 -27.39
CA ILE A 10 -30.34 6.30 -26.07
C ILE A 10 -29.78 5.00 -25.50
N ASP A 11 -29.68 3.96 -26.32
CA ASP A 11 -29.21 2.64 -25.89
C ASP A 11 -27.73 2.72 -25.49
N GLU A 12 -26.87 3.38 -26.28
CA GLU A 12 -25.46 3.55 -25.94
C GLU A 12 -25.22 4.42 -24.70
N LEU A 13 -25.97 5.52 -24.54
CA LEU A 13 -25.91 6.34 -23.33
C LEU A 13 -26.39 5.57 -22.09
N GLY A 14 -27.39 4.69 -22.24
CA GLY A 14 -27.93 3.87 -21.17
C GLY A 14 -26.97 2.78 -20.66
N ARG A 15 -25.91 2.47 -21.41
CA ARG A 15 -24.86 1.52 -20.98
C ARG A 15 -23.84 2.15 -20.04
N LEU A 16 -23.81 3.48 -19.93
CA LEU A 16 -22.89 4.19 -19.07
C LEU A 16 -23.31 4.07 -17.59
N PRO A 17 -22.35 3.88 -16.66
CA PRO A 17 -22.67 3.77 -15.24
C PRO A 17 -23.34 5.05 -14.74
N GLY A 18 -24.45 4.90 -14.02
CA GLY A 18 -25.23 6.02 -13.47
C GLY A 18 -26.24 6.66 -14.43
N ILE A 19 -26.32 6.20 -15.69
CA ILE A 19 -27.30 6.71 -16.66
C ILE A 19 -28.41 5.68 -16.87
N GLY A 20 -29.58 5.93 -16.27
CA GLY A 20 -30.78 5.12 -16.53
C GLY A 20 -31.49 5.50 -17.84
N PRO A 21 -32.47 4.69 -18.30
CA PRO A 21 -33.15 4.90 -19.59
C PRO A 21 -33.77 6.29 -19.76
N LYS A 22 -34.38 6.82 -18.69
CA LYS A 22 -34.96 8.18 -18.70
C LYS A 22 -33.90 9.28 -18.82
N SER A 23 -32.76 9.11 -18.15
CA SER A 23 -31.64 10.05 -18.23
C SER A 23 -30.98 10.00 -19.61
N ALA A 24 -30.78 8.79 -20.16
CA ALA A 24 -30.26 8.59 -21.50
C ALA A 24 -31.14 9.28 -22.55
N GLN A 25 -32.46 9.08 -22.48
CA GLN A 25 -33.43 9.79 -23.32
C GLN A 25 -33.29 11.30 -23.20
N ARG A 26 -33.25 11.84 -21.98
CA ARG A 26 -33.10 13.29 -21.77
C ARG A 26 -31.80 13.85 -22.38
N ILE A 27 -30.70 13.11 -22.26
CA ILE A 27 -29.41 13.51 -22.84
C ILE A 27 -29.47 13.43 -24.37
N ALA A 28 -30.07 12.38 -24.93
CA ALA A 28 -30.21 12.23 -26.38
C ALA A 28 -31.01 13.39 -27.02
N PHE A 29 -32.09 13.84 -26.38
CA PHE A 29 -32.84 15.01 -26.84
C PHE A 29 -32.07 16.32 -26.67
N HIS A 30 -31.28 16.47 -25.61
CA HIS A 30 -30.38 17.62 -25.49
C HIS A 30 -29.34 17.66 -26.62
N ILE A 31 -28.77 16.52 -27.00
CA ILE A 31 -27.83 16.41 -28.13
C ILE A 31 -28.51 16.78 -29.46
N LEU A 32 -29.79 16.40 -29.64
CA LEU A 32 -30.56 16.72 -30.83
C LEU A 32 -30.85 18.23 -30.97
N ASP A 33 -31.11 18.90 -29.85
CA ASP A 33 -31.45 20.33 -29.83
C ASP A 33 -30.21 21.25 -29.81
N ALA A 34 -29.03 20.71 -29.50
CA ALA A 34 -27.78 21.46 -29.39
C ALA A 34 -27.13 21.77 -30.76
N ASP A 35 -26.25 22.78 -30.77
CA ASP A 35 -25.52 23.17 -31.99
C ASP A 35 -24.59 22.05 -32.48
N ALA A 36 -24.57 21.84 -33.80
CA ALA A 36 -23.80 20.78 -34.43
C ALA A 36 -22.29 20.88 -34.13
N GLU A 37 -21.76 22.10 -33.97
CA GLU A 37 -20.35 22.33 -33.64
C GLU A 37 -20.00 21.80 -32.24
N ASP A 38 -20.86 22.05 -31.24
CA ASP A 38 -20.65 21.56 -29.88
C ASP A 38 -20.75 20.04 -29.80
N MET A 39 -21.70 19.44 -30.51
CA MET A 39 -21.83 17.98 -30.55
C MET A 39 -20.67 17.31 -31.27
N THR A 40 -20.12 17.96 -32.30
CA THR A 40 -18.89 17.52 -32.97
C THR A 40 -17.70 17.56 -32.01
N ARG A 41 -17.54 18.63 -31.23
CA ARG A 41 -16.48 18.74 -30.21
C ARG A 41 -16.62 17.70 -29.10
N LEU A 42 -17.83 17.41 -28.66
CA LEU A 42 -18.10 16.37 -27.65
C LEU A 42 -17.73 14.97 -28.18
N ALA A 43 -18.19 14.62 -29.38
CA ALA A 43 -17.87 13.35 -30.02
C ALA A 43 -16.35 13.17 -30.21
N ALA A 44 -15.66 14.21 -30.68
CA ALA A 44 -14.21 14.21 -30.82
C ALA A 44 -13.48 14.02 -29.49
N SER A 45 -14.00 14.61 -28.40
CA SER A 45 -13.39 14.47 -27.06
C SER A 45 -13.48 13.04 -26.53
N ILE A 46 -14.61 12.35 -26.78
CA ILE A 46 -14.79 10.94 -26.41
C ILE A 46 -13.79 10.05 -27.15
N GLN A 47 -13.62 10.27 -28.45
CA GLN A 47 -12.65 9.54 -29.27
C GLN A 47 -11.21 9.81 -28.81
N LEU A 48 -10.88 11.08 -28.57
CA LEU A 48 -9.55 11.50 -28.14
C LEU A 48 -9.10 10.79 -26.85
N VAL A 49 -10.00 10.63 -25.87
CA VAL A 49 -9.68 9.90 -24.64
C VAL A 49 -9.33 8.44 -24.94
N LYS A 50 -10.10 7.78 -25.80
CA LYS A 50 -9.83 6.37 -26.15
C LYS A 50 -8.55 6.18 -26.98
N GLU A 51 -8.18 7.17 -27.78
CA GLU A 51 -6.98 7.11 -28.63
C GLU A 51 -5.69 7.47 -27.87
N LYS A 52 -5.72 8.51 -27.04
CA LYS A 52 -4.51 9.08 -26.44
C LYS A 52 -4.24 8.62 -25.03
N VAL A 53 -5.29 8.31 -24.26
CA VAL A 53 -5.11 7.97 -22.85
C VAL A 53 -4.66 6.52 -22.72
N LYS A 54 -3.50 6.36 -22.07
CA LYS A 54 -2.90 5.07 -21.74
C LYS A 54 -2.46 5.04 -20.28
N PHE A 55 -2.03 3.86 -19.83
CA PHE A 55 -1.48 3.69 -18.49
C PHE A 55 0.02 3.92 -18.48
N CYS A 56 0.49 4.57 -17.43
CA CYS A 56 1.91 4.78 -17.17
C CYS A 56 2.62 3.44 -16.96
N GLU A 57 3.75 3.23 -17.63
CA GLU A 57 4.55 1.99 -17.55
C GLU A 57 5.12 1.73 -16.14
N ILE A 58 5.25 2.77 -15.31
CA ILE A 58 5.88 2.68 -13.97
C ILE A 58 4.85 2.52 -12.86
N CYS A 59 3.74 3.25 -12.92
CA CYS A 59 2.79 3.36 -11.81
C CYS A 59 1.34 3.08 -12.19
N PHE A 60 1.06 2.77 -13.46
CA PHE A 60 -0.28 2.49 -13.96
C PHE A 60 -1.30 3.62 -13.78
N ASN A 61 -0.85 4.85 -13.49
CA ASN A 61 -1.72 6.02 -13.54
C ASN A 61 -2.01 6.43 -15.00
N ILE A 62 -3.15 7.06 -15.23
CA ILE A 62 -3.56 7.61 -16.52
C ILE A 62 -2.59 8.70 -17.02
N SER A 63 -2.21 8.62 -18.29
CA SER A 63 -1.31 9.56 -18.97
C SER A 63 -1.53 9.56 -20.48
N GLU A 64 -1.17 10.64 -21.17
CA GLU A 64 -1.03 10.68 -22.65
C GLU A 64 0.37 10.24 -23.13
N GLN A 65 1.33 10.12 -22.20
CA GLN A 65 2.72 9.70 -22.45
C GLN A 65 3.02 8.37 -21.73
N ASP A 66 4.09 7.67 -22.13
CA ASP A 66 4.46 6.35 -21.55
C ASP A 66 4.72 6.42 -20.05
N THR A 67 5.32 7.53 -19.60
CA THR A 67 5.41 7.89 -18.19
C THR A 67 4.31 8.92 -17.85
N CYS A 68 3.82 8.98 -16.62
CA CYS A 68 2.90 10.04 -16.19
C CYS A 68 3.66 11.27 -15.69
N ALA A 69 2.96 12.41 -15.59
CA ALA A 69 3.55 13.65 -15.08
C ALA A 69 4.14 13.51 -13.67
N ILE A 70 3.54 12.67 -12.81
CA ILE A 70 4.01 12.45 -11.44
C ILE A 70 5.32 11.66 -11.42
N CYS A 71 5.45 10.61 -12.25
CA CYS A 71 6.65 9.80 -12.30
C CYS A 71 7.85 10.56 -12.87
N ARG A 72 7.62 11.47 -13.84
CA ARG A 72 8.65 12.32 -14.45
C ARG A 72 9.10 13.49 -13.57
N ASP A 73 8.33 13.88 -12.58
CA ASP A 73 8.66 15.03 -11.73
C ASP A 73 9.77 14.66 -10.73
N GLU A 74 10.97 15.17 -10.96
CA GLU A 74 12.16 14.95 -10.11
C GLU A 74 12.04 15.59 -8.73
N ARG A 75 11.10 16.54 -8.54
CA ARG A 75 10.86 17.17 -7.23
C ARG A 75 10.10 16.25 -6.27
N ARG A 76 9.54 15.15 -6.77
CA ARG A 76 8.79 14.16 -5.98
C ARG A 76 9.75 13.25 -5.22
N ASP A 77 9.35 12.88 -4.02
CA ASP A 77 10.10 11.93 -3.20
C ASP A 77 9.97 10.51 -3.79
N GLY A 78 11.05 10.02 -4.40
CA GLY A 78 11.13 8.67 -4.96
C GLY A 78 11.16 7.57 -3.91
N THR A 79 11.46 7.90 -2.65
CA THR A 79 11.62 6.92 -1.57
C THR A 79 10.29 6.44 -0.98
N LYS A 80 9.17 7.07 -1.36
CA LYS A 80 7.83 6.78 -0.85
C LYS A 80 6.87 6.48 -1.98
N ILE A 81 6.16 5.35 -1.87
CA ILE A 81 5.15 4.93 -2.84
C ILE A 81 3.80 4.81 -2.15
N CYS A 82 2.79 5.53 -2.66
CA CYS A 82 1.40 5.42 -2.25
C CYS A 82 0.63 4.48 -3.19
N ILE A 83 0.10 3.40 -2.65
CA ILE A 83 -0.67 2.38 -3.36
C ILE A 83 -2.15 2.76 -3.33
N VAL A 84 -2.77 2.87 -4.50
CA VAL A 84 -4.20 3.16 -4.65
C VAL A 84 -4.88 2.12 -5.54
N GLU A 85 -6.20 1.99 -5.43
CA GLU A 85 -6.98 1.04 -6.24
C GLU A 85 -7.10 1.55 -7.69
N GLU A 86 -7.51 2.80 -7.86
CA GLU A 86 -7.81 3.38 -9.17
C GLU A 86 -7.10 4.73 -9.41
N SER A 87 -6.99 5.13 -10.69
CA SER A 87 -6.35 6.41 -11.07
C SER A 87 -7.12 7.63 -10.52
N LYS A 88 -8.42 7.50 -10.26
CA LYS A 88 -9.24 8.59 -9.66
C LYS A 88 -8.80 8.90 -8.22
N ASP A 89 -8.26 7.93 -7.50
CA ASP A 89 -7.82 8.08 -6.11
C ASP A 89 -6.52 8.87 -6.04
N VAL A 90 -5.65 8.73 -7.05
CA VAL A 90 -4.47 9.60 -7.22
C VAL A 90 -4.91 11.05 -7.25
N LEU A 91 -5.92 11.39 -8.06
CA LEU A 91 -6.42 12.76 -8.14
C LEU A 91 -7.02 13.25 -6.82
N ALA A 92 -7.70 12.38 -6.06
CA ALA A 92 -8.24 12.72 -4.76
C ALA A 92 -7.12 13.08 -3.76
N ILE A 93 -6.05 12.29 -3.71
CA ILE A 93 -4.91 12.54 -2.83
C ILE A 93 -4.14 13.79 -3.27
N GLU A 94 -3.90 13.96 -4.58
CA GLU A 94 -3.20 15.14 -5.11
C GLU A 94 -3.89 16.46 -4.78
N ARG A 95 -5.23 16.50 -4.77
CA ARG A 95 -6.00 17.69 -4.36
C ARG A 95 -5.71 18.14 -2.94
N THR A 96 -5.32 17.21 -2.05
CA THR A 96 -4.96 17.55 -0.67
C THR A 96 -3.62 18.29 -0.57
N ARG A 97 -2.73 18.11 -1.56
CA ARG A 97 -1.33 18.57 -1.55
C ARG A 97 -0.53 18.09 -0.32
N ALA A 98 -1.03 17.09 0.40
CA ALA A 98 -0.42 16.57 1.62
C ALA A 98 0.63 15.49 1.35
N PHE A 99 0.66 14.92 0.15
CA PHE A 99 1.58 13.87 -0.24
C PHE A 99 2.46 14.30 -1.42
N SER A 100 3.77 14.12 -1.28
CA SER A 100 4.78 14.51 -2.28
C SER A 100 5.56 13.33 -2.86
N GLY A 101 5.19 12.09 -2.51
CA GLY A 101 5.83 10.89 -3.05
C GLY A 101 5.28 10.47 -4.42
N LYS A 102 5.61 9.25 -4.84
CA LYS A 102 5.11 8.64 -6.08
C LYS A 102 3.92 7.72 -5.78
N TYR A 103 3.15 7.37 -6.81
CA TYR A 103 2.00 6.45 -6.69
C TYR A 103 2.28 5.11 -7.35
N HIS A 104 1.41 4.15 -7.08
CA HIS A 104 1.20 2.93 -7.87
C HIS A 104 -0.29 2.58 -7.85
N VAL A 105 -0.89 2.40 -9.02
CA VAL A 105 -2.30 2.09 -9.20
C VAL A 105 -2.44 0.59 -9.42
N LEU A 106 -3.24 -0.07 -8.59
CA LEU A 106 -3.44 -1.52 -8.67
C LEU A 106 -4.34 -1.94 -9.83
N GLY A 107 -5.24 -1.06 -10.28
CA GLY A 107 -6.26 -1.37 -11.28
C GLY A 107 -7.53 -1.98 -10.68
N GLY A 108 -7.76 -1.78 -9.38
CA GLY A 108 -8.89 -2.30 -8.61
C GLY A 108 -8.46 -2.88 -7.26
N SER A 109 -9.35 -3.66 -6.67
CA SER A 109 -9.15 -4.40 -5.42
C SER A 109 -9.48 -5.88 -5.59
N ILE A 110 -8.96 -6.71 -4.69
CA ILE A 110 -9.24 -8.14 -4.65
C ILE A 110 -10.70 -8.34 -4.29
N ASN A 111 -11.46 -8.96 -5.19
CA ASN A 111 -12.87 -9.24 -5.02
C ASN A 111 -13.17 -10.70 -5.41
N PRO A 112 -13.18 -11.63 -4.44
CA PRO A 112 -13.46 -13.05 -4.69
C PRO A 112 -14.86 -13.30 -5.28
N LEU A 113 -15.85 -12.46 -4.95
CA LEU A 113 -17.22 -12.59 -5.45
C LEU A 113 -17.32 -12.23 -6.93
N ALA A 114 -16.52 -11.25 -7.38
CA ALA A 114 -16.38 -10.88 -8.79
C ALA A 114 -15.34 -11.73 -9.54
N GLY A 115 -14.68 -12.68 -8.86
CA GLY A 115 -13.61 -13.49 -9.45
C GLY A 115 -12.31 -12.73 -9.72
N ILE A 116 -12.12 -11.55 -9.11
CA ILE A 116 -10.93 -10.71 -9.27
C ILE A 116 -9.89 -11.10 -8.21
N GLY A 117 -8.83 -11.76 -8.65
CA GLY A 117 -7.69 -12.16 -7.82
C GLY A 117 -6.48 -11.22 -7.97
N PRO A 118 -5.42 -11.42 -7.15
CA PRO A 118 -4.20 -10.63 -7.20
C PRO A 118 -3.50 -10.59 -8.57
N GLU A 119 -3.64 -11.65 -9.35
CA GLU A 119 -3.05 -11.80 -10.70
C GLU A 119 -3.70 -10.90 -11.76
N GLN A 120 -4.89 -10.37 -11.48
CA GLN A 120 -5.60 -9.43 -12.33
C GLN A 120 -5.29 -7.97 -11.96
N LEU A 121 -4.51 -7.75 -10.91
CA LEU A 121 -4.06 -6.45 -10.43
C LEU A 121 -2.58 -6.25 -10.74
N HIS A 122 -2.13 -5.00 -10.76
CA HIS A 122 -0.74 -4.61 -11.03
C HIS A 122 0.20 -4.83 -9.84
N ILE A 123 0.05 -5.94 -9.11
CA ILE A 123 0.83 -6.26 -7.91
C ILE A 123 2.22 -6.81 -8.28
N ARG A 124 2.34 -7.54 -9.40
CA ARG A 124 3.63 -8.10 -9.84
C ARG A 124 4.62 -6.99 -10.18
N GLU A 125 4.13 -5.98 -10.89
CA GLU A 125 4.89 -4.82 -11.32
C GLU A 125 5.24 -3.93 -10.13
N LEU A 126 4.38 -3.88 -9.11
CA LEU A 126 4.74 -3.28 -7.82
C LEU A 126 5.93 -3.99 -7.19
N VAL A 127 5.92 -5.33 -7.12
CA VAL A 127 7.04 -6.10 -6.55
C VAL A 127 8.33 -5.84 -7.32
N THR A 128 8.29 -5.83 -8.66
CA THR A 128 9.45 -5.49 -9.49
C THR A 128 9.97 -4.09 -9.19
N ARG A 129 9.07 -3.11 -9.03
CA ARG A 129 9.44 -1.74 -8.69
C ARG A 129 10.04 -1.59 -7.29
N LEU A 130 9.60 -2.42 -6.34
CA LEU A 130 10.12 -2.46 -4.97
C LEU A 130 11.48 -3.17 -4.84
N ALA A 131 12.03 -3.71 -5.92
CA ALA A 131 13.41 -4.22 -5.93
C ALA A 131 14.47 -3.11 -5.87
N ASP A 132 14.07 -1.84 -6.03
CA ASP A 132 14.93 -0.68 -5.82
C ASP A 132 15.04 -0.36 -4.32
N ASP A 133 16.24 -0.53 -3.76
CA ASP A 133 16.55 -0.29 -2.34
C ASP A 133 16.38 1.17 -1.89
N SER A 134 16.20 2.12 -2.82
CA SER A 134 15.90 3.52 -2.46
C SER A 134 14.51 3.73 -1.88
N ILE A 135 13.60 2.75 -2.05
CA ILE A 135 12.22 2.83 -1.56
C ILE A 135 12.19 2.43 -0.08
N THR A 136 11.85 3.40 0.77
CA THR A 136 11.87 3.23 2.23
C THR A 136 10.48 3.03 2.82
N GLU A 137 9.43 3.52 2.15
CA GLU A 137 8.06 3.48 2.66
C GLU A 137 7.03 3.16 1.57
N LEU A 138 6.13 2.25 1.92
CA LEU A 138 4.93 1.93 1.16
C LEU A 138 3.69 2.38 1.94
N ILE A 139 2.88 3.27 1.37
CA ILE A 139 1.65 3.76 1.99
C ILE A 139 0.46 3.10 1.32
N LEU A 140 -0.32 2.32 2.06
CA LEU A 140 -1.53 1.68 1.57
C LEU A 140 -2.70 2.65 1.66
N ALA A 141 -3.17 3.11 0.50
CA ALA A 141 -4.32 3.99 0.32
C ALA A 141 -5.45 3.31 -0.48
N THR A 142 -5.65 2.00 -0.27
CA THR A 142 -6.88 1.30 -0.69
C THR A 142 -8.08 1.76 0.14
N ASP A 143 -9.29 1.57 -0.37
CA ASP A 143 -10.52 2.04 0.24
C ASP A 143 -10.77 1.36 1.60
N PRO A 144 -11.45 2.02 2.55
CA PRO A 144 -11.78 1.45 3.86
C PRO A 144 -13.03 0.53 3.79
N ASN A 145 -13.20 -0.22 2.71
CA ASN A 145 -14.28 -1.19 2.50
C ASN A 145 -13.73 -2.64 2.60
N LEU A 146 -14.59 -3.65 2.45
CA LEU A 146 -14.19 -5.06 2.64
C LEU A 146 -13.08 -5.48 1.66
N GLU A 147 -13.23 -5.12 0.38
CA GLU A 147 -12.31 -5.45 -0.71
C GLU A 147 -10.95 -4.74 -0.55
N GLY A 148 -10.98 -3.45 -0.22
CA GLY A 148 -9.81 -2.62 0.01
C GLY A 148 -9.01 -3.06 1.25
N GLU A 149 -9.69 -3.48 2.33
CA GLU A 149 -9.03 -4.05 3.51
C GLU A 149 -8.43 -5.43 3.23
N ALA A 150 -9.16 -6.30 2.51
CA ALA A 150 -8.63 -7.59 2.08
C ALA A 150 -7.38 -7.42 1.20
N THR A 151 -7.40 -6.44 0.30
CA THR A 151 -6.26 -6.08 -0.55
C THR A 151 -5.08 -5.55 0.27
N ALA A 152 -5.33 -4.67 1.25
CA ALA A 152 -4.29 -4.16 2.13
C ALA A 152 -3.62 -5.28 2.95
N VAL A 153 -4.40 -6.16 3.56
CA VAL A 153 -3.87 -7.32 4.32
C VAL A 153 -3.08 -8.25 3.42
N TYR A 154 -3.55 -8.49 2.19
CA TYR A 154 -2.82 -9.29 1.21
C TYR A 154 -1.46 -8.66 0.88
N LEU A 155 -1.43 -7.36 0.56
CA LEU A 155 -0.19 -6.64 0.24
C LEU A 155 0.81 -6.67 1.40
N VAL A 156 0.37 -6.45 2.64
CA VAL A 156 1.24 -6.54 3.81
C VAL A 156 1.91 -7.92 3.92
N ARG A 157 1.15 -9.00 3.71
CA ARG A 157 1.68 -10.37 3.78
C ARG A 157 2.61 -10.69 2.61
N ALA A 158 2.23 -10.30 1.40
CA ALA A 158 2.99 -10.57 0.19
C ALA A 158 4.33 -9.83 0.15
N LEU A 159 4.37 -8.61 0.69
CA LEU A 159 5.53 -7.73 0.66
C LEU A 159 6.39 -7.81 1.93
N ALA A 160 5.94 -8.50 2.99
CA ALA A 160 6.69 -8.67 4.23
C ALA A 160 8.15 -9.14 4.05
N PRO A 161 8.48 -10.09 3.13
CA PRO A 161 9.86 -10.52 2.94
C PRO A 161 10.82 -9.44 2.44
N LEU A 162 10.32 -8.36 1.84
CA LEU A 162 11.14 -7.27 1.32
C LEU A 162 11.67 -6.32 2.41
N GLY A 163 11.12 -6.40 3.64
CA GLY A 163 11.58 -5.57 4.76
C GLY A 163 11.28 -4.07 4.65
N ILE A 164 10.45 -3.65 3.68
CA ILE A 164 10.05 -2.26 3.47
C ILE A 164 9.04 -1.83 4.55
N ARG A 165 9.12 -0.57 5.01
CA ARG A 165 8.16 -0.02 5.96
C ARG A 165 6.80 0.17 5.28
N ILE A 166 5.80 -0.60 5.68
CA ILE A 166 4.43 -0.47 5.18
C ILE A 166 3.58 0.32 6.19
N THR A 167 2.91 1.36 5.73
CA THR A 167 1.95 2.16 6.50
C THR A 167 0.58 2.15 5.84
N ARG A 168 -0.47 2.46 6.59
CA ARG A 168 -1.86 2.53 6.13
C ARG A 168 -2.39 3.92 6.40
N LEU A 169 -3.24 4.45 5.51
CA LEU A 169 -3.97 5.68 5.81
C LEU A 169 -4.77 5.51 7.10
N ALA A 170 -4.89 6.59 7.87
CA ALA A 170 -5.65 6.56 9.11
C ALA A 170 -7.14 6.33 8.82
N SER A 171 -7.76 5.43 9.58
CA SER A 171 -9.21 5.23 9.59
C SER A 171 -9.82 5.99 10.76
N GLY A 172 -10.96 6.65 10.54
CA GLY A 172 -11.66 7.36 11.62
C GLY A 172 -12.71 8.34 11.12
N LEU A 173 -13.09 9.26 12.01
CA LEU A 173 -14.17 10.22 11.78
C LEU A 173 -13.76 11.31 10.78
N PRO A 174 -14.66 11.72 9.87
CA PRO A 174 -14.42 12.84 8.98
C PRO A 174 -14.38 14.16 9.77
N VAL A 175 -13.56 15.10 9.30
CA VAL A 175 -13.51 16.45 9.89
C VAL A 175 -14.84 17.16 9.63
N GLY A 176 -15.43 17.73 10.69
CA GLY A 176 -16.70 18.46 10.62
C GLY A 176 -17.95 17.58 10.63
N GLY A 177 -17.82 16.27 10.85
CA GLY A 177 -18.96 15.38 11.11
C GLY A 177 -19.31 15.33 12.60
N ASP A 178 -20.60 15.14 12.90
CA ASP A 178 -21.06 14.89 14.27
C ASP A 178 -20.98 13.40 14.61
N LEU A 179 -20.60 13.09 15.86
CA LEU A 179 -20.46 11.71 16.34
C LEU A 179 -21.79 10.92 16.27
N GLU A 180 -22.92 11.60 16.42
CA GLU A 180 -24.26 10.98 16.37
C GLU A 180 -24.55 10.35 15.00
N TYR A 181 -23.94 10.88 13.93
CA TYR A 181 -24.12 10.38 12.56
C TYR A 181 -23.02 9.44 12.10
N ALA A 182 -22.04 9.14 12.94
CA ALA A 182 -20.98 8.19 12.64
C ALA A 182 -21.46 6.76 12.84
N ASP A 183 -21.12 5.86 11.92
CA ASP A 183 -21.40 4.43 12.08
C ASP A 183 -20.51 3.80 13.16
N GLU A 184 -21.01 2.71 13.74
CA GLU A 184 -20.36 2.02 14.86
C GLU A 184 -18.96 1.50 14.50
N VAL A 185 -18.74 1.08 13.24
CA VAL A 185 -17.45 0.53 12.78
C VAL A 185 -16.42 1.66 12.68
N THR A 186 -16.80 2.81 12.14
CA THR A 186 -15.94 4.00 12.09
C THR A 186 -15.59 4.49 13.49
N LEU A 187 -16.56 4.51 14.42
CA LEU A 187 -16.32 4.88 15.82
C LEU A 187 -15.34 3.90 16.49
N ALA A 188 -15.53 2.60 16.32
CA ALA A 188 -14.62 1.58 16.85
C ALA A 188 -13.19 1.77 16.32
N ARG A 189 -13.03 1.95 15.00
CA ARG A 189 -11.73 2.23 14.37
C ARG A 189 -11.10 3.54 14.89
N ALA A 190 -11.90 4.58 15.10
CA ALA A 190 -11.42 5.84 15.68
C ALA A 190 -10.91 5.67 17.13
N PHE A 191 -11.58 4.83 17.93
CA PHE A 191 -11.13 4.50 19.29
C PHE A 191 -9.83 3.67 19.30
N GLU A 192 -9.70 2.70 18.40
CA GLU A 192 -8.48 1.91 18.23
C GLU A 192 -7.30 2.79 17.79
N GLY A 193 -7.54 3.69 16.83
CA GLY A 193 -6.56 4.62 16.29
C GLY A 193 -6.35 5.90 17.10
N ARG A 194 -6.87 6.00 18.33
CA ARG A 194 -6.79 7.24 19.12
C ARG A 194 -5.34 7.63 19.42
N ARG A 195 -5.02 8.91 19.17
CA ARG A 195 -3.68 9.46 19.41
C ARG A 195 -3.66 10.24 20.71
N SER A 196 -2.51 10.27 21.39
CA SER A 196 -2.32 11.13 22.57
C SER A 196 -2.42 12.60 22.16
N ALA A 197 -3.30 13.35 22.81
CA ALA A 197 -3.51 14.79 22.58
C ALA A 197 -2.75 15.68 23.58
N GLY A 198 -2.11 15.09 24.60
CA GLY A 198 -1.40 15.80 25.65
C GLY A 198 -1.23 14.94 26.90
N ARG A 199 -0.38 15.40 27.83
CA ARG A 199 -0.28 14.87 29.19
C ARG A 199 -0.57 15.98 30.18
N THR A 200 -1.44 15.72 31.16
CA THR A 200 -1.62 16.61 32.29
C THR A 200 -0.53 16.38 33.33
N ALA A 201 -0.20 17.41 34.10
CA ALA A 201 0.67 17.25 35.27
C ALA A 201 0.05 16.21 36.23
N PRO A 202 0.85 15.32 36.84
CA PRO A 202 0.33 14.33 37.76
C PRO A 202 -0.35 15.03 38.94
N GLY A 203 -1.60 14.64 39.22
CA GLY A 203 -2.33 15.13 40.38
C GLY A 203 -1.69 14.66 41.70
N PRO A 204 -2.01 15.29 42.84
CA PRO A 204 -1.40 14.99 44.14
C PRO A 204 -1.57 13.53 44.60
N ALA A 205 -2.59 12.82 44.12
CA ALA A 205 -2.77 11.39 44.37
C ALA A 205 -1.79 10.52 43.57
N ARG A 206 -1.46 10.91 42.34
CA ARG A 206 -0.55 10.17 41.47
C ARG A 206 0.92 10.39 41.86
N LEU A 207 1.25 11.60 42.33
CA LEU A 207 2.55 11.92 42.93
C LEU A 207 2.86 11.09 44.19
N LYS A 208 1.83 10.71 44.97
CA LYS A 208 1.99 9.81 46.13
C LYS A 208 2.22 8.35 45.69
N ALA A 209 1.54 7.90 44.65
CA ALA A 209 1.72 6.57 44.07
C ALA A 209 3.10 6.43 43.40
N GLU A 210 3.53 7.42 42.62
CA GLU A 210 4.87 7.44 42.00
C GLU A 210 5.99 7.49 43.05
N LYS A 211 5.78 8.18 44.18
CA LYS A 211 6.73 8.13 45.32
C LYS A 211 6.77 6.75 45.98
N GLN A 212 5.62 6.11 46.19
CA GLN A 212 5.55 4.78 46.79
C GLN A 212 6.15 3.69 45.88
N GLU A 213 5.98 3.79 44.57
CA GLU A 213 6.64 2.89 43.60
C GLU A 213 8.16 3.14 43.56
N SER A 214 8.62 4.40 43.61
CA SER A 214 10.05 4.71 43.62
C SER A 214 10.78 4.31 44.92
N GLU A 215 10.08 4.26 46.05
CA GLU A 215 10.64 3.79 47.34
C GLU A 215 10.65 2.25 47.46
N GLN A 216 9.89 1.53 46.64
CA GLN A 216 9.84 0.06 46.64
C GLN A 216 10.82 -0.60 45.64
N GLU A 217 11.35 0.15 44.68
CA GLU A 217 12.36 -0.33 43.69
C GLU A 217 13.81 0.06 44.02
N ALA A 218 14.13 0.45 45.26
CA ALA A 218 15.52 0.60 45.68
C ALA A 218 16.21 -0.79 45.81
N PRO A 219 17.37 -1.02 45.17
CA PRO A 219 18.02 -2.33 45.17
C PRO A 219 18.63 -2.64 46.54
N GLN A 220 18.27 -3.77 47.14
CA GLN A 220 19.01 -4.35 48.25
C GLN A 220 20.38 -4.80 47.74
N ALA A 221 21.38 -3.94 47.91
CA ALA A 221 22.79 -4.29 47.82
C ALA A 221 23.47 -3.91 49.14
N GLU A 222 24.06 -4.92 49.80
CA GLU A 222 25.23 -4.93 50.72
C GLU A 222 25.11 -6.13 51.67
N ALA A 223 26.14 -6.81 52.21
CA ALA A 223 27.54 -7.13 51.91
C ALA A 223 28.11 -7.86 53.17
N GLY A 224 29.08 -8.78 53.00
CA GLY A 224 29.99 -9.32 54.04
C GLY A 224 29.48 -10.51 54.88
N ASP A 225 30.27 -11.51 55.30
CA ASP A 225 31.69 -11.55 55.63
C ASP A 225 32.29 -12.99 55.61
N ALA A 226 33.61 -13.07 55.77
CA ALA A 226 34.57 -14.09 55.40
C ALA A 226 34.77 -15.33 56.31
N ALA A 227 35.59 -16.24 55.76
CA ALA A 227 36.54 -17.19 56.39
C ALA A 227 36.07 -18.60 56.77
N GLU A 228 36.51 -19.62 56.00
CA GLU A 228 37.40 -20.70 56.51
C GLU A 228 37.98 -21.58 55.37
N LYS A 229 39.30 -21.85 55.40
CA LYS A 229 40.03 -22.97 54.75
C LYS A 229 40.48 -23.92 55.89
N PRO A 230 40.97 -25.18 55.70
CA PRO A 230 41.56 -25.80 54.48
C PRO A 230 41.28 -27.33 54.27
N LYS A 231 41.65 -27.89 53.10
CA LYS A 231 42.72 -28.92 52.95
C LYS A 231 42.85 -29.45 51.51
N ALA A 232 44.09 -29.83 51.20
CA ALA A 232 44.65 -30.18 49.89
C ALA A 232 44.33 -31.61 49.42
N GLN A 233 44.48 -31.87 48.12
CA GLN A 233 45.39 -32.91 47.60
C GLN A 233 45.56 -32.82 46.06
N LEU A 234 46.82 -33.01 45.64
CA LEU A 234 47.35 -33.01 44.27
C LEU A 234 46.92 -34.25 43.47
N SER A 235 46.85 -34.13 42.13
CA SER A 235 47.71 -34.89 41.20
C SER A 235 47.41 -34.56 39.72
N GLU A 236 48.43 -34.07 39.03
CA GLU A 236 48.63 -34.13 37.57
C GLU A 236 49.43 -35.42 37.21
N PRO A 237 49.78 -35.72 35.94
CA PRO A 237 49.14 -35.47 34.63
C PRO A 237 49.17 -36.73 33.73
N ARG A 238 48.60 -36.69 32.51
CA ARG A 238 49.11 -37.52 31.41
C ARG A 238 48.93 -36.88 30.03
N LEU A 239 50.07 -36.60 29.40
CA LEU A 239 50.26 -36.30 27.98
C LEU A 239 49.74 -37.43 27.08
N LEU A 240 49.23 -37.09 25.89
CA LEU A 240 49.73 -37.65 24.63
C LEU A 240 49.44 -36.74 23.42
N ARG A 241 50.48 -36.49 22.62
CA ARG A 241 50.48 -35.96 21.24
C ARG A 241 49.77 -36.96 20.29
N VAL A 242 49.32 -36.60 19.08
CA VAL A 242 50.02 -36.64 17.75
C VAL A 242 48.93 -36.24 16.72
N ALA A 243 49.02 -35.16 15.92
CA ALA A 243 49.64 -34.94 14.60
C ALA A 243 49.12 -35.78 13.40
N GLY A 244 48.79 -35.08 12.29
CA GLY A 244 48.65 -35.58 10.91
C GLY A 244 47.22 -35.94 10.47
N GLU A 245 46.76 -35.79 9.22
CA GLU A 245 47.29 -35.24 7.96
C GLU A 245 46.14 -35.37 6.92
N THR A 246 46.07 -34.43 5.95
CA THR A 246 45.57 -34.56 4.56
C THR A 246 44.13 -35.00 4.21
N GLY A 247 43.54 -34.36 3.18
CA GLY A 247 42.45 -34.94 2.39
C GLY A 247 41.62 -33.95 1.56
N GLU A 248 41.93 -33.83 0.27
CA GLU A 248 41.20 -33.13 -0.80
C GLU A 248 39.75 -33.63 -0.98
N ALA A 249 38.85 -32.76 -1.48
CA ALA A 249 37.87 -33.11 -2.51
C ALA A 249 37.21 -31.86 -3.13
N SER A 250 37.30 -31.79 -4.45
CA SER A 250 36.66 -30.88 -5.39
C SER A 250 35.18 -31.22 -5.62
N SER A 251 34.38 -30.24 -6.05
CA SER A 251 33.46 -30.37 -7.21
C SER A 251 32.61 -29.10 -7.41
N HIS A 252 32.76 -28.51 -8.60
CA HIS A 252 31.81 -27.58 -9.23
C HIS A 252 30.59 -28.34 -9.77
N PRO A 253 29.42 -27.69 -9.91
CA PRO A 253 28.43 -28.05 -10.91
C PRO A 253 28.45 -27.09 -12.12
N VAL A 254 28.29 -27.73 -13.28
CA VAL A 254 28.28 -27.22 -14.65
C VAL A 254 26.91 -26.60 -14.99
N VAL A 255 26.92 -25.46 -15.69
CA VAL A 255 25.76 -24.85 -16.36
C VAL A 255 25.67 -25.36 -17.82
N PRO A 256 24.48 -25.70 -18.36
CA PRO A 256 24.33 -26.03 -19.78
C PRO A 256 23.95 -24.80 -20.63
N GLU A 257 24.67 -24.62 -21.74
CA GLU A 257 24.36 -23.71 -22.84
C GLU A 257 23.09 -24.13 -23.59
N MET A 258 22.25 -23.16 -23.94
CA MET A 258 21.05 -23.33 -24.75
C MET A 258 21.33 -22.84 -26.18
N ASP A 259 21.39 -23.79 -27.12
CA ASP A 259 21.71 -23.56 -28.52
C ASP A 259 20.50 -22.97 -29.28
N SER A 260 20.76 -21.85 -29.95
CA SER A 260 19.86 -21.17 -30.86
C SER A 260 20.00 -21.75 -32.26
N ARG A 261 18.95 -22.39 -32.80
CA ARG A 261 18.61 -22.46 -34.25
C ARG A 261 17.45 -23.44 -34.47
N ARG A 262 16.32 -22.95 -35.00
CA ARG A 262 15.70 -23.49 -36.22
C ARG A 262 14.55 -22.62 -36.70
N SER A 263 14.67 -22.25 -37.96
CA SER A 263 13.67 -21.70 -38.86
C SER A 263 12.54 -22.71 -39.12
N HIS A 264 11.30 -22.23 -39.12
CA HIS A 264 10.35 -22.31 -40.25
C HIS A 264 9.11 -21.48 -39.95
#